data_AF-A0A9D6Y8Z4-F1
#
_entry.id   AF-A0A9D6Y8Z4-F1
#
_cell.length_a   1.000
_cell.length_b   1.000
_cell.length_c   1.000
_cell.angle_alpha   90.00
_cell.angle_beta   90.00
_cell.angle_gamma   90.00
#
_symmetry.space_group_name_H-M   'P 1'
#
loop_
_entity.id
_entity.type
_entity.pdbx_description
1 polymer ?
#
loop_
_entity_poly.entity_id
_entity_poly.type
_entity_poly.pdbx_seq_one_letter_code
_entity_poly.pdbx_strand_id
1 'polypeptide(L)'
;MRETVHTRTGYRVDYYELHTGSVEEATYRRGEDGPVQVYQRLLVPELVITCADCYRQPAVQDEREQRFRPEAYEPAEEASA
;
A
#
# COMPACT_ATOMS: atom_id res chain seq x y z
N MET A 1 -8.80 -5.75 22.31
CA MET A 1 -9.92 -4.96 21.77
C MET A 1 -9.76 -3.57 22.36
N ARG A 2 -9.41 -2.57 21.55
CA ARG A 2 -9.25 -1.19 22.06
C ARG A 2 -10.63 -0.51 22.04
N GLU A 3 -10.81 0.45 22.95
CA GLU A 3 -12.09 1.14 23.12
C GLU A 3 -12.40 2.04 21.91
N THR A 4 -13.68 2.13 21.56
CA THR A 4 -14.18 3.03 20.50
C THR A 4 -13.95 4.48 20.92
N VAL A 5 -13.27 5.26 20.09
CA VAL A 5 -13.02 6.68 20.38
C VAL A 5 -14.18 7.50 19.87
N HIS A 6 -14.95 8.09 20.80
CA HIS A 6 -16.00 9.03 20.47
C HIS A 6 -15.42 10.45 20.27
N THR A 7 -15.78 11.09 19.17
CA THR A 7 -15.51 12.50 18.88
C THR A 7 -16.81 13.29 18.87
N ARG A 8 -16.73 14.62 18.93
CA ARG A 8 -17.91 15.50 18.95
C ARG A 8 -18.84 15.32 17.73
N THR A 9 -18.34 14.75 16.63
CA THR A 9 -19.06 14.60 15.36
C THR A 9 -19.14 13.16 14.84
N GLY A 10 -18.71 12.16 15.61
CA GLY A 10 -18.73 10.76 15.16
C GLY A 10 -17.97 9.81 16.08
N TYR A 11 -17.89 8.53 15.70
CA TYR A 11 -17.17 7.48 16.43
C TYR A 11 -16.11 6.82 15.53
N ARG A 12 -14.92 6.56 16.06
CA ARG A 12 -13.87 5.74 15.42
C ARG A 12 -13.77 4.41 16.16
N VAL A 13 -14.04 3.32 15.46
CA VAL A 13 -13.77 1.94 15.89
C VAL A 13 -12.32 1.54 15.55
N ASP A 14 -11.85 0.39 16.05
CA ASP A 14 -10.56 -0.18 15.63
C ASP A 14 -10.55 -0.40 14.10
N TYR A 15 -9.57 0.19 13.42
CA TYR A 15 -9.34 0.05 11.98
C TYR A 15 -7.86 -0.14 11.68
N TYR A 16 -7.60 -0.64 10.47
CA TYR A 16 -6.29 -0.75 9.84
C TYR A 16 -6.24 0.25 8.68
N GLU A 17 -5.16 1.04 8.62
CA GLU A 17 -4.88 1.96 7.51
C GLU A 17 -3.77 1.37 6.66
N LEU A 18 -3.91 1.43 5.34
CA LEU A 18 -2.84 1.14 4.39
C LEU A 18 -2.71 2.35 3.46
N HIS A 19 -1.52 2.94 3.46
CA HIS A 19 -1.12 3.90 2.45
C HIS A 19 -0.49 3.12 1.30
N THR A 20 -1.11 3.20 0.13
CA THR A 20 -0.73 2.46 -1.08
C THR A 20 -0.96 3.35 -2.29
N GLY A 21 -0.92 2.80 -3.50
CA GLY A 21 -1.21 3.49 -4.74
C GLY A 21 -0.41 2.96 -5.92
N SER A 22 -0.74 3.44 -7.11
CA SER A 22 0.04 3.11 -8.32
C SER A 22 1.44 3.68 -8.21
N VAL A 23 2.43 2.86 -8.55
CA VAL A 23 3.84 3.23 -8.55
C VAL A 23 4.42 3.04 -9.96
N GLU A 24 5.51 3.75 -10.25
CA GLU A 24 6.35 3.49 -11.40
C GLU A 24 7.82 3.44 -11.00
N GLU A 25 8.62 2.70 -11.75
CA GLU A 25 10.05 2.69 -11.53
C GLU A 25 10.64 4.05 -11.91
N ALA A 26 11.42 4.62 -11.00
CA ALA A 26 12.12 5.87 -11.20
C ALA A 26 13.60 5.73 -10.80
N THR A 27 14.44 6.51 -11.45
CA THR A 27 15.86 6.61 -11.11
C THR A 27 16.17 7.95 -10.47
N TYR A 28 16.99 7.91 -9.43
CA TYR A 28 17.54 9.08 -8.78
C TYR A 28 19.07 9.00 -8.81
N ARG A 29 19.72 10.04 -9.33
CA ARG A 29 21.17 10.17 -9.29
C ARG A 29 21.53 11.42 -8.50
N ARG A 30 22.36 11.25 -7.46
CA ARG A 30 22.85 12.36 -6.65
C ARG A 30 24.12 12.95 -7.29
N GLY A 31 23.98 14.05 -8.03
CA GLY A 31 25.10 14.66 -8.77
C GLY A 31 25.47 13.90 -10.05
N GLU A 32 26.41 14.41 -10.84
CA GLU A 32 26.75 13.82 -12.14
C GLU A 32 27.46 12.46 -12.04
N ASP A 33 28.31 12.26 -11.03
CA ASP A 33 29.09 11.01 -10.80
C ASP A 33 28.53 10.11 -9.69
N GLY A 34 27.33 10.41 -9.18
CA GLY A 34 26.72 9.63 -8.11
C GLY A 34 26.19 8.26 -8.56
N PRO A 35 26.06 7.29 -7.65
CA PRO A 35 25.40 6.02 -7.96
C PRO A 35 23.92 6.28 -8.35
N VAL A 36 23.44 5.55 -9.36
CA VAL A 36 22.03 5.55 -9.75
C VAL A 36 21.26 4.68 -8.75
N GLN A 37 20.26 5.26 -8.09
CA GLN A 37 19.31 4.55 -7.24
C GLN A 37 18.03 4.33 -8.02
N VAL A 38 17.58 3.07 -8.09
CA VAL A 38 16.27 2.70 -8.62
C VAL A 38 15.30 2.62 -7.45
N TYR A 39 14.13 3.25 -7.58
CA TYR A 39 13.09 3.24 -6.55
C TYR A 39 11.71 3.29 -7.19
N GLN A 40 10.68 2.87 -6.44
CA GLN A 40 9.29 2.98 -6.86
C GLN A 40 8.75 4.36 -6.48
N ARG A 41 8.41 5.19 -7.47
CA ARG A 41 7.80 6.50 -7.28
C ARG A 41 6.29 6.35 -7.20
N LEU A 42 5.70 6.81 -6.10
CA LEU A 42 4.24 6.85 -5.94
C LEU A 42 3.62 7.90 -6.87
N LEU A 43 2.76 7.45 -7.77
CA LEU A 43 2.07 8.31 -8.75
C LEU A 43 0.74 8.83 -8.20
N VAL A 44 -0.09 7.90 -7.71
CA VAL A 44 -1.44 8.20 -7.23
C VAL A 44 -1.56 7.63 -5.82
N PRO A 45 -1.52 8.47 -4.78
CA PRO A 45 -1.64 8.00 -3.40
C PRO A 45 -3.07 7.53 -3.12
N GLU A 46 -3.19 6.36 -2.52
CA GLU A 46 -4.43 5.76 -2.05
C GLU A 46 -4.35 5.48 -0.55
N LEU A 47 -5.48 5.68 0.13
CA LEU A 47 -5.65 5.34 1.54
C LEU A 47 -6.77 4.32 1.69
N VAL A 48 -6.42 3.11 2.12
CA VAL A 48 -7.37 2.02 2.34
C VAL A 48 -7.63 1.86 3.83
N ILE A 49 -8.87 2.12 4.25
CA ILE A 49 -9.35 1.94 5.62
C ILE A 49 -10.13 0.64 5.70
N THR A 50 -9.75 -0.24 6.64
CA THR A 50 -10.43 -1.51 6.87
C THR A 50 -10.77 -1.63 8.34
N CYS A 51 -12.03 -1.87 8.70
CA CYS A 51 -12.38 -2.10 10.10
C CYS A 51 -11.79 -3.42 10.60
N ALA A 52 -11.62 -3.55 11.92
CA ALA A 52 -11.00 -4.73 12.53
C ALA A 52 -11.73 -6.05 12.20
N ASP A 53 -13.07 -6.02 12.06
CA ASP A 53 -13.84 -7.23 11.74
C ASP A 53 -13.67 -7.65 10.27
N CYS A 54 -13.65 -6.71 9.33
CA CYS A 54 -13.36 -7.01 7.93
C CYS A 54 -11.93 -7.52 7.75
N TYR A 55 -10.95 -6.95 8.47
CA TYR A 55 -9.56 -7.37 8.38
C TYR A 55 -9.33 -8.82 8.86
N ARG A 56 -10.24 -9.40 9.64
CA ARG A 56 -10.16 -10.81 10.04
C ARG A 56 -10.50 -11.79 8.91
N GLN A 57 -11.10 -11.32 7.81
CA GLN A 57 -11.44 -12.17 6.67
C GLN A 57 -10.18 -12.43 5.82
N PRO A 58 -9.80 -13.69 5.54
CA PRO A 58 -8.57 -14.00 4.81
C PRO A 58 -8.47 -13.28 3.45
N ALA A 59 -9.56 -13.25 2.68
CA ALA A 59 -9.59 -12.56 1.40
C ALA A 59 -9.29 -11.06 1.48
N VAL A 60 -9.64 -10.41 2.61
CA VAL A 60 -9.33 -8.98 2.84
C VAL A 60 -7.87 -8.81 3.22
N GLN A 61 -7.26 -9.77 3.93
CA GLN A 61 -5.83 -9.75 4.21
C GLN A 61 -5.01 -9.95 2.94
N ASP A 62 -5.40 -10.93 2.11
CA ASP A 62 -4.73 -11.22 0.85
C ASP A 62 -4.79 -10.02 -0.11
N GLU A 63 -5.96 -9.37 -0.22
CA GLU A 63 -6.14 -8.16 -1.02
C GLU A 63 -5.28 -7.00 -0.52
N ARG A 64 -5.16 -6.83 0.79
CA ARG A 64 -4.31 -5.79 1.38
C ARG A 64 -2.82 -6.06 1.21
N GLU A 65 -2.40 -7.31 1.31
CA GLU A 65 -1.01 -7.69 1.07
C GLU A 65 -0.64 -7.46 -0.41
N GLN A 66 -1.54 -7.80 -1.34
CA GLN A 66 -1.38 -7.51 -2.77
C GLN A 66 -1.21 -6.01 -3.03
N ARG A 67 -2.00 -5.16 -2.38
CA ARG A 67 -1.83 -3.69 -2.51
C ARG A 67 -0.57 -3.17 -1.85
N PHE A 68 -0.11 -3.81 -0.79
CA PHE A 68 1.11 -3.38 -0.10
C PHE A 68 2.36 -3.77 -0.87
N ARG A 69 2.33 -4.93 -1.53
CA ARG A 69 3.45 -5.52 -2.28
C ARG A 69 2.99 -6.01 -3.65
N PRO A 70 2.58 -5.10 -4.55
CA PRO A 70 2.11 -5.50 -5.87
C PRO A 70 3.15 -6.37 -6.60
N GLU A 71 4.45 -6.08 -6.44
CA GLU A 71 5.56 -6.78 -7.07
C GLU A 71 5.68 -8.27 -6.66
N ALA A 72 5.12 -8.66 -5.52
CA ALA A 72 5.13 -10.05 -5.06
C ALA A 72 4.00 -10.89 -5.68
N TYR A 73 3.02 -10.23 -6.31
CA TYR A 73 1.80 -10.82 -6.86
C TYR A 73 1.61 -10.53 -8.34
N GLU A 74 2.47 -9.71 -8.96
CA GLU A 74 2.53 -9.60 -10.40
C GLU A 74 2.71 -11.00 -11.00
N PRO A 75 1.79 -11.48 -11.85
CA PRO A 75 2.10 -12.63 -12.68
C PRO A 75 3.31 -12.22 -13.50
N ALA A 76 4.35 -13.05 -13.53
CA ALA A 76 5.54 -12.82 -14.35
C ALA A 76 5.06 -12.34 -15.72
N GLU A 77 5.26 -11.06 -16.02
CA GLU A 77 4.92 -10.52 -17.32
C GLU A 77 5.56 -11.44 -18.33
N GLU A 78 4.72 -11.98 -19.22
CA GLU A 78 5.09 -12.88 -20.28
C GLU A 78 6.38 -12.37 -20.92
N ALA A 79 7.46 -13.12 -20.73
CA ALA A 79 8.67 -12.99 -21.51
C ALA A 79 8.28 -13.21 -22.97
N SER A 80 7.90 -12.13 -23.66
CA SER A 80 7.54 -12.11 -25.07
C SER A 80 7.96 -10.78 -25.66
N ALA A 81 9.24 -10.70 -26.01
CA ALA A 81 9.74 -10.13 -27.26
C ALA A 81 11.18 -10.62 -27.50
#